data_AF-A0A971EFV5-F1
#
_entry.id   AF-A0A971EFV5-F1
#
_cell.length_a   1.000
_cell.length_b   1.000
_cell.length_c   1.000
_cell.angle_alpha   90.00
_cell.angle_beta   90.00
_cell.angle_gamma   90.00
#
_symmetry.space_group_name_H-M   'P 1'
#
loop_
_entity.id
_entity.type
_entity.pdbx_description
1 polymer ?
#
loop_
_entity_poly.entity_id
_entity_poly.type
_entity_poly.pdbx_seq_one_letter_code
_entity_poly.pdbx_strand_id
1 'polypeptide(L)'
;MKVETVDLHNLNLSEALAKAEKNLLWSMEHQVDVIDFIHGKGLHSERRFSVIKQELRRYLKNNALLKDSGYRVVPGESDLPIALGFDEGHTLVVARGLENEYLGGRRQQEKNQLLFTKEGRQARKNAKAIMAAKRKRKPR
;
A
#
# COMPACT_ATOMS: atom_id res chain seq x y z
N MET A 1 7.03 -15.73 5.23
CA MET A 1 6.87 -14.26 5.24
C MET A 1 5.84 -13.88 6.30
N LYS A 2 6.28 -13.25 7.39
CA LYS A 2 5.43 -12.64 8.41
C LYS A 2 4.97 -11.27 7.92
N VAL A 3 3.67 -11.03 7.95
CA VAL A 3 3.07 -9.81 7.42
C VAL A 3 2.21 -9.19 8.50
N GLU A 4 2.38 -7.90 8.74
CA GLU A 4 1.56 -7.12 9.65
C GLU A 4 0.80 -6.04 8.89
N THR A 5 -0.47 -5.82 9.23
CA THR A 5 -1.29 -4.81 8.57
C THR A 5 -1.75 -3.77 9.58
N VAL A 6 -1.41 -2.51 9.30
CA VAL A 6 -1.69 -1.37 10.17
C VAL A 6 -2.68 -0.44 9.48
N ASP A 7 -3.92 -0.45 9.96
CA ASP A 7 -4.95 0.48 9.47
C ASP A 7 -4.76 1.86 10.09
N LEU A 8 -4.51 2.86 9.24
CA LEU A 8 -4.37 4.27 9.58
C LEU A 8 -5.55 5.10 9.05
N HIS A 9 -6.51 4.48 8.37
CA HIS A 9 -7.70 5.18 7.89
C HIS A 9 -8.58 5.65 9.06
N ASN A 10 -9.26 6.77 8.87
CA ASN A 10 -10.06 7.50 9.88
C ASN A 10 -9.30 8.10 11.07
N LEU A 11 -7.98 7.96 11.12
CA LEU A 11 -7.18 8.66 12.12
C LEU A 11 -6.87 10.08 11.67
N ASN A 12 -6.67 10.99 12.63
CA ASN A 12 -6.02 12.24 12.31
C ASN A 12 -4.52 12.02 12.03
N LEU A 13 -3.82 13.02 11.50
CA LEU A 13 -2.40 12.87 11.13
C LEU A 13 -1.51 12.46 12.31
N SER A 14 -1.71 13.07 13.48
CA SER A 14 -0.90 12.80 14.66
C SER A 14 -1.11 11.39 15.18
N GLU A 15 -2.37 10.94 15.24
CA GLU A 15 -2.74 9.58 15.63
C GLU A 15 -2.20 8.55 14.63
N ALA A 16 -2.29 8.84 13.34
CA ALA A 16 -1.79 7.96 12.29
C ALA A 16 -0.27 7.78 12.39
N LEU A 17 0.48 8.87 12.61
CA LEU A 17 1.94 8.79 12.77
C LEU A 17 2.34 8.10 14.07
N ALA A 18 1.69 8.39 15.20
CA ALA A 18 1.96 7.73 16.47
C ALA A 18 1.67 6.21 16.39
N LYS A 19 0.55 5.84 15.74
CA LYS A 19 0.22 4.44 15.48
C LYS A 19 1.23 3.80 14.54
N ALA A 20 1.65 4.50 13.49
CA ALA A 20 2.65 3.98 12.56
C ALA A 20 3.99 3.70 13.25
N GLU A 21 4.48 4.65 14.05
CA GLU A 21 5.72 4.51 14.83
C GLU A 21 5.67 3.33 15.81
N LYS A 22 4.60 3.24 16.61
CA LYS A 22 4.43 2.14 17.56
C LYS A 22 4.46 0.78 16.88
N ASN A 23 3.72 0.63 15.78
CA ASN A 23 3.67 -0.63 15.06
C ASN A 23 4.99 -0.92 14.34
N LEU A 24 5.67 0.10 13.82
CA LEU A 24 6.97 -0.05 13.18
C LEU A 24 8.01 -0.65 14.15
N LEU A 25 8.10 -0.09 15.37
CA LEU A 25 9.02 -0.58 16.40
C LEU A 25 8.67 -2.03 16.81
N TRP A 26 7.39 -2.30 17.07
CA TRP A 26 6.93 -3.64 17.41
C TRP A 26 7.26 -4.65 16.30
N SER A 27 7.01 -4.30 15.04
CA SER A 27 7.29 -5.15 13.89
C SER A 27 8.78 -5.43 13.71
N MET A 28 9.66 -4.45 13.96
CA MET A 28 11.10 -4.65 13.95
C MET A 28 11.56 -5.59 15.07
N GLU A 29 11.06 -5.39 16.29
CA GLU A 29 11.37 -6.24 17.45
C GLU A 29 10.94 -7.70 17.22
N HIS A 30 9.82 -7.92 16.53
CA HIS A 30 9.26 -9.25 16.26
C HIS A 30 9.72 -9.86 14.92
N GLN A 31 10.64 -9.18 14.22
CA GLN A 31 11.17 -9.58 12.91
C GLN A 31 10.04 -9.87 11.90
N VAL A 32 9.11 -8.93 11.76
CA VAL A 32 8.08 -8.96 10.72
C VAL A 32 8.73 -8.64 9.39
N ASP A 33 8.46 -9.46 8.37
CA ASP A 33 9.08 -9.32 7.04
C ASP A 33 8.47 -8.17 6.23
N VAL A 34 7.14 -7.97 6.35
CA VAL A 34 6.41 -6.91 5.66
C VAL A 34 5.40 -6.25 6.58
N ILE A 35 5.39 -4.92 6.61
CA ILE A 35 4.39 -4.11 7.29
C ILE A 35 3.60 -3.36 6.21
N ASP A 36 2.28 -3.55 6.17
CA ASP A 36 1.38 -2.84 5.28
C ASP A 36 0.65 -1.72 6.03
N PHE A 37 0.98 -0.46 5.71
CA PHE A 37 0.26 0.69 6.23
C PHE A 37 -0.87 1.11 5.29
N ILE A 38 -2.11 0.97 5.77
CA ILE A 38 -3.31 1.39 5.03
C ILE A 38 -3.64 2.82 5.42
N HIS A 39 -3.32 3.78 4.54
CA HIS A 39 -3.58 5.21 4.79
C HIS A 39 -4.70 5.77 3.90
N GLY A 40 -5.24 4.96 2.97
CA GLY A 40 -6.27 5.37 2.01
C GLY A 40 -5.73 6.21 0.85
N LYS A 41 -6.54 6.37 -0.20
CA LYS A 41 -6.10 6.92 -1.50
C LYS A 41 -5.91 8.44 -1.54
N GLY A 42 -6.29 9.15 -0.48
CA GLY A 42 -6.20 10.62 -0.44
C GLY A 42 -7.18 11.36 -1.35
N LEU A 43 -8.25 10.70 -1.82
CA LEU A 43 -9.24 11.27 -2.75
C LEU A 43 -10.22 12.28 -2.12
N HIS A 44 -10.22 12.41 -0.79
CA HIS A 44 -11.11 13.31 -0.05
C HIS A 44 -10.29 14.35 0.73
N SER A 45 -9.75 15.35 0.04
CA SER A 45 -9.12 16.51 0.69
C SER A 45 -10.12 17.61 1.07
N GLU A 46 -11.43 17.40 0.90
CA GLU A 46 -12.49 18.40 1.19
C GLU A 46 -12.50 18.90 2.65
N ARG A 47 -11.83 18.21 3.59
CA ARG A 47 -11.82 18.56 5.01
C ARG A 47 -10.47 19.00 5.60
N ARG A 48 -9.51 19.47 4.79
CA ARG A 48 -8.20 20.01 5.26
C ARG A 48 -7.31 19.03 6.04
N PHE A 49 -7.59 17.73 6.03
CA PHE A 49 -6.68 16.74 6.61
C PHE A 49 -5.46 16.61 5.70
N SER A 50 -4.29 16.92 6.26
CA SER A 50 -3.01 16.61 5.62
C SER A 50 -3.02 15.17 5.14
N VAL A 51 -2.55 14.97 3.91
CA VAL A 51 -2.63 13.70 3.21
C VAL A 51 -1.76 12.69 3.96
N ILE A 52 -2.35 11.87 4.83
CA ILE A 52 -1.65 10.87 5.67
C ILE A 52 -0.61 10.09 4.84
N LYS A 53 -0.95 9.76 3.59
CA LYS A 53 -0.04 9.19 2.58
C LYS A 53 1.30 9.92 2.48
N GLN A 54 1.28 11.24 2.25
CA GLN A 54 2.49 12.02 2.00
C GLN A 54 3.35 12.13 3.26
N GLU A 55 2.73 12.43 4.40
CA GLU A 55 3.45 12.59 5.66
C GLU A 55 3.99 11.25 6.17
N LEU A 56 3.22 10.17 6.08
CA LEU A 56 3.70 8.82 6.42
C LEU A 56 4.89 8.42 5.54
N ARG A 57 4.82 8.63 4.22
CA ARG A 57 5.94 8.32 3.32
C ARG A 57 7.17 9.16 3.62
N ARG A 58 7.00 10.44 3.96
CA ARG A 58 8.08 11.32 4.39
C ARG A 58 8.72 10.81 5.68
N TYR A 59 7.90 10.49 6.68
CA TYR A 59 8.33 9.91 7.95
C TYR A 59 9.14 8.63 7.72
N LEU A 60 8.57 7.64 7.03
CA LEU A 60 9.22 6.35 6.78
C LEU A 60 10.52 6.49 5.97
N LYS A 61 10.56 7.37 4.96
CA LYS A 61 11.77 7.58 4.14
C LYS A 61 12.92 8.22 4.94
N ASN A 62 12.59 9.07 5.90
CA ASN A 62 13.56 9.81 6.71
C ASN A 62 13.92 9.10 8.01
N ASN A 63 13.21 8.03 8.38
CA ASN A 63 13.46 7.28 9.60
C ASN A 63 14.78 6.48 9.49
N ALA A 64 15.76 6.82 10.32
CA ALA A 64 17.07 6.16 10.34
C ALA A 64 16.97 4.69 10.77
N LEU A 65 16.08 4.37 11.72
CA LEU A 65 15.86 2.99 12.19
C LEU A 65 15.56 2.05 11.02
N LEU A 66 14.78 2.48 10.03
CA LEU A 66 14.45 1.65 8.86
C LEU A 66 15.67 1.36 7.99
N LYS A 67 16.55 2.35 7.82
CA LYS A 67 17.76 2.19 7.02
C LYS A 67 18.74 1.23 7.69
N ASP A 68 18.86 1.34 9.01
CA ASP A 68 19.82 0.59 9.81
C ASP A 68 19.36 -0.84 10.09
N SER A 69 18.05 -1.05 10.29
CA SER A 69 17.44 -2.37 10.51
C SER A 69 17.23 -3.17 9.22
N GLY A 70 17.66 -2.65 8.06
CA GLY A 70 17.60 -3.38 6.80
C GLY A 70 16.21 -3.46 6.18
N TYR A 71 15.36 -2.48 6.41
CA TYR A 71 14.05 -2.38 5.75
C TYR A 71 14.05 -1.36 4.62
N ARG A 72 13.05 -1.48 3.74
CA ARG A 72 12.83 -0.62 2.59
C ARG A 72 11.37 -0.21 2.51
N VAL A 73 11.13 1.06 2.23
CA VAL A 73 9.80 1.59 1.98
C VAL A 73 9.43 1.36 0.52
N VAL A 74 8.29 0.72 0.28
CA VAL A 74 7.73 0.44 -1.04
C VAL A 74 6.32 1.02 -1.13
N PRO A 75 6.06 1.99 -2.03
CA PRO A 75 4.71 2.45 -2.32
C PRO A 75 3.82 1.28 -2.80
N GLY A 76 2.56 1.22 -2.35
CA GLY A 76 1.64 0.16 -2.79
C GLY A 76 1.35 0.19 -4.30
N GLU A 77 1.49 1.35 -4.95
CA GLU A 77 1.38 1.51 -6.40
C GLU A 77 2.65 1.12 -7.19
N SER A 78 3.68 0.58 -6.52
CA SER A 78 4.92 0.17 -7.16
C SER A 78 4.72 -1.07 -8.03
N ASP A 79 5.47 -1.17 -9.13
CA ASP A 79 5.51 -2.36 -10.00
C ASP A 79 6.34 -3.52 -9.41
N LEU A 80 6.69 -3.46 -8.12
CA LEU A 80 7.48 -4.51 -7.46
C LEU A 80 6.60 -5.72 -7.15
N PRO A 81 7.08 -6.97 -7.29
CA PRO A 81 6.31 -8.19 -7.02
C PRO A 81 5.57 -8.17 -5.68
N ILE A 82 6.23 -7.67 -4.62
CA ILE A 82 5.67 -7.57 -3.28
C ILE A 82 4.47 -6.61 -3.22
N ALA A 83 4.47 -5.57 -4.05
CA ALA A 83 3.47 -4.51 -4.07
C ALA A 83 2.31 -4.76 -5.05
N LEU A 84 2.39 -5.77 -5.93
CA LEU A 84 1.37 -6.00 -6.96
C LEU A 84 -0.04 -6.22 -6.37
N GLY A 85 -0.17 -6.77 -5.16
CA GLY A 85 -1.48 -6.92 -4.51
C GLY A 85 -2.13 -5.60 -4.07
N PHE A 86 -1.40 -4.49 -4.08
CA PHE A 86 -1.75 -3.26 -3.39
C PHE A 86 -2.07 -2.13 -4.37
N ASP A 87 -2.58 -1.02 -3.80
CA ASP A 87 -2.85 0.19 -4.55
C ASP A 87 -2.27 1.42 -3.85
N GLU A 88 -2.56 2.59 -4.43
CA GLU A 88 -2.05 3.87 -3.97
C GLU A 88 -2.44 4.27 -2.54
N GLY A 89 -3.38 3.54 -1.92
CA GLY A 89 -3.82 3.69 -0.53
C GLY A 89 -2.98 2.93 0.49
N HIS A 90 -1.94 2.23 0.02
CA HIS A 90 -1.03 1.44 0.84
C HIS A 90 0.40 1.95 0.73
N THR A 91 1.15 1.75 1.81
CA THR A 91 2.61 1.90 1.82
C THR A 91 3.20 0.73 2.60
N LEU A 92 4.04 -0.05 1.95
CA LEU A 92 4.70 -1.21 2.53
C LEU A 92 6.06 -0.83 3.10
N VAL A 93 6.43 -1.46 4.20
CA VAL A 93 7.79 -1.50 4.72
C VAL A 93 8.24 -2.96 4.69
N VAL A 94 9.28 -3.25 3.90
CA VAL A 94 9.67 -4.61 3.52
C VAL A 94 11.12 -4.84 3.93
N ALA A 95 11.42 -5.97 4.56
CA ALA A 95 12.79 -6.37 4.83
C ALA A 95 13.57 -6.52 3.51
N ARG A 96 14.80 -6.01 3.46
CA ARG A 96 15.64 -6.03 2.25
C ARG A 96 15.84 -7.46 1.75
N GLY A 97 15.72 -7.64 0.44
CA GLY A 97 15.80 -8.92 -0.24
C GLY A 97 14.43 -9.50 -0.58
N LEU A 98 13.37 -9.09 0.12
CA LEU A 98 12.01 -9.60 -0.08
C LEU A 98 11.19 -8.76 -1.07
N GLU A 99 11.72 -7.66 -1.60
CA GLU A 99 10.99 -6.80 -2.54
C GLU A 99 10.57 -7.50 -3.84
N ASN A 100 11.29 -8.56 -4.22
CA ASN A 100 11.05 -9.34 -5.42
C ASN A 100 10.19 -10.58 -5.17
N GLU A 101 9.81 -10.84 -3.91
CA GLU A 101 8.92 -11.93 -3.56
C GLU A 101 7.45 -11.51 -3.69
N TYR A 102 6.58 -12.48 -3.95
CA TYR A 102 5.14 -12.24 -4.05
C TYR A 102 4.46 -12.50 -2.71
N LEU A 103 3.63 -11.54 -2.25
CA LEU A 103 2.78 -11.71 -1.07
C LEU A 103 1.60 -12.66 -1.35
N GLY A 104 1.36 -13.59 -0.42
CA GLY A 104 0.25 -14.55 -0.45
C GLY A 104 0.62 -15.93 -1.03
N GLY A 105 -0.30 -16.90 -0.92
CA GLY A 105 -0.10 -18.27 -1.45
C GLY A 105 -0.16 -18.33 -2.99
N ARG A 106 0.38 -19.42 -3.58
CA ARG A 106 0.50 -19.63 -5.05
C ARG A 106 -0.68 -19.15 -5.90
N ARG A 107 -1.91 -19.42 -5.44
CA ARG A 107 -3.15 -19.06 -6.14
C ARG A 107 -3.40 -17.55 -6.22
N GLN A 108 -3.01 -16.81 -5.18
CA GLN A 108 -3.04 -15.35 -5.14
C GLN A 108 -1.95 -14.77 -6.06
N GLN A 109 -0.79 -15.41 -6.09
CA GLN A 109 0.36 -15.01 -6.91
C GLN A 109 0.05 -15.15 -8.41
N GLU A 110 -0.54 -16.27 -8.84
CA GLU A 110 -0.97 -16.49 -10.23
C GLU A 110 -2.02 -15.46 -10.66
N LYS A 111 -3.01 -15.18 -9.81
CA LYS A 111 -4.05 -14.18 -10.06
C LYS A 111 -3.47 -12.77 -10.18
N ASN A 112 -2.50 -12.43 -9.33
CA ASN A 112 -1.80 -11.15 -9.39
C ASN A 112 -0.94 -11.05 -10.67
N GLN A 113 -0.17 -12.07 -11.02
CA GLN A 113 0.59 -12.08 -12.27
C GLN A 113 -0.31 -11.85 -13.49
N LEU A 114 -1.48 -12.51 -13.54
CA LEU A 114 -2.51 -12.30 -14.57
C LEU A 114 -3.07 -10.87 -14.59
N LEU A 115 -3.24 -10.24 -13.43
CA LEU A 115 -3.76 -8.87 -13.28
C LEU A 115 -2.78 -7.79 -13.81
N PHE A 116 -1.48 -8.03 -13.73
CA PHE A 116 -0.44 -7.06 -14.11
C PHE A 116 0.17 -7.29 -15.50
N THR A 117 -0.23 -8.35 -16.20
CA THR A 117 0.09 -8.50 -17.63
C THR A 117 -0.49 -7.34 -18.44
N LYS A 118 0.07 -7.10 -19.63
CA LYS A 118 -0.46 -6.09 -20.57
C LYS A 118 -1.95 -6.31 -20.85
N GLU A 119 -2.38 -7.56 -20.92
CA GLU A 119 -3.76 -7.97 -21.14
C GLU A 119 -4.65 -7.67 -19.93
N GLY A 120 -4.20 -8.00 -18.71
CA GLY A 120 -4.91 -7.66 -17.47
C GLY A 120 -5.06 -6.14 -17.28
N ARG A 121 -4.02 -5.38 -17.62
CA ARG A 121 -4.03 -3.91 -17.58
C ARG A 121 -5.04 -3.32 -18.58
N GLN A 122 -5.09 -3.87 -19.79
CA GLN A 122 -6.05 -3.46 -20.83
C GLN A 122 -7.50 -3.82 -20.44
N ALA A 123 -7.72 -5.01 -19.88
CA ALA A 123 -9.03 -5.46 -19.41
C ALA A 123 -9.59 -4.56 -18.31
N ARG A 124 -8.75 -4.14 -17.35
CA ARG A 124 -9.14 -3.18 -16.29
C ARG A 124 -9.48 -1.80 -16.85
N LYS A 125 -8.70 -1.30 -17.82
CA LYS A 125 -8.98 -0.01 -18.49
C LYS A 125 -10.35 -0.07 -19.20
N ASN A 126 -10.61 -1.16 -19.91
CA ASN A 126 -11.87 -1.39 -20.61
C ASN A 126 -13.05 -1.51 -19.62
N ALA A 127 -12.90 -2.27 -18.52
CA ALA A 127 -13.92 -2.39 -17.49
C ALA A 127 -14.27 -1.05 -16.84
N LYS A 128 -13.26 -0.21 -16.56
CA LYS A 128 -13.45 1.15 -16.02
C LYS A 128 -14.21 2.05 -16.99
N ALA A 129 -13.90 1.97 -18.30
CA ALA A 129 -14.62 2.70 -19.34
C ALA A 129 -16.08 2.24 -19.46
N ILE A 130 -16.35 0.93 -19.41
CA ILE A 130 -17.71 0.37 -19.45
C ILE A 130 -18.53 0.83 -18.24
N MET A 131 -17.96 0.79 -17.04
CA MET A 131 -18.63 1.24 -15.81
C MET A 131 -18.93 2.75 -15.83
N ALA A 132 -17.99 3.56 -16.34
CA ALA A 132 -18.20 5.00 -16.52
C ALA A 132 -19.34 5.29 -17.53
N ALA A 133 -19.39 4.54 -18.64
CA ALA A 133 -20.46 4.66 -19.63
C ALA A 133 -21.83 4.24 -19.06
N LYS A 134 -21.89 3.18 -18.24
CA LYS A 134 -23.13 2.77 -17.55
C LYS A 134 -23.63 3.82 -16.57
N ARG A 135 -22.73 4.51 -15.85
CA ARG A 135 -23.10 5.60 -14.93
C ARG A 135 -23.69 6.80 -15.66
N LYS A 136 -23.18 7.14 -16.86
CA LYS A 136 -23.73 8.23 -17.69
C LYS A 136 -25.12 7.91 -18.29
N ARG A 137 -25.50 6.63 -18.35
CA ARG A 137 -26.77 6.17 -18.93
C ARG A 137 -27.92 6.04 -17.94
N LYS A 138 -27.68 6.23 -16.62
CA LYS A 138 -28.79 6.32 -15.67
C LYS A 138 -29.36 7.74 -15.71
N PRO A 139 -30.65 7.94 -16.06
CA PRO A 139 -31.30 9.23 -15.87
C PRO A 139 -31.32 9.55 -14.36
N ARG A 140 -31.19 10.83 -14.04
CA ARG A 140 -31.36 11.35 -12.67
C ARG A 140 -32.79 11.13 -12.19
#